data_AF-A0A7C7PNS7-F1
#
_entry.id   AF-A0A7C7PNS7-F1
#
_cell.length_a   1.000
_cell.length_b   1.000
_cell.length_c   1.000
_cell.angle_alpha   90.00
_cell.angle_beta   90.00
_cell.angle_gamma   90.00
#
_symmetry.space_group_name_H-M   'P 1'
#
loop_
_entity.id
_entity.type
_entity.pdbx_description
1 polymer ?
#
loop_
_entity_poly.entity_id
_entity_poly.type
_entity_poly.pdbx_seq_one_letter_code
_entity_poly.pdbx_strand_id
1 'polypeptide(L)' 'GGAIGNVIDRMHQPGVVDFLDFHLAGWHWPAFNVADSAIVCGAALIVVDGLFEMGRKSK' A
#
# COMPACT_ATOMS: atom_id res chain seq x y z
N GLY A 1 -9.91 -2.78 -3.83
CA GLY A 1 -9.59 -3.94 -2.96
C GLY A 1 -8.42 -3.68 -2.02
N GLY A 2 -8.44 -2.61 -1.23
CA GLY A 2 -7.46 -2.36 -0.17
C GLY A 2 -8.03 -1.32 0.77
N ALA A 3 -8.26 -0.11 0.25
CA ALA A 3 -9.01 0.95 0.94
C ALA A 3 -10.39 0.47 1.47
N ILE A 4 -11.16 -0.28 0.67
CA ILE A 4 -12.45 -0.84 1.09
C ILE A 4 -12.29 -1.84 2.27
N GLY A 5 -11.22 -2.65 2.29
CA GLY A 5 -10.97 -3.58 3.39
C GLY A 5 -10.69 -2.84 4.70
N ASN A 6 -9.82 -1.83 4.65
CA ASN A 6 -9.51 -0.97 5.80
C ASN A 6 -10.72 -0.15 6.29
N VAL A 7 -11.70 0.13 5.43
CA VAL A 7 -12.96 0.78 5.81
C VAL A 7 -13.93 -0.21 6.46
N ILE A 8 -14.06 -1.42 5.91
CA ILE A 8 -14.90 -2.48 6.48
C ILE A 8 -14.41 -2.88 7.88
N ASP A 9 -13.10 -2.98 8.08
CA ASP A 9 -12.51 -3.27 9.40
C ASP A 9 -12.89 -2.20 10.41
N ARG A 10 -12.76 -0.92 10.03
CA ARG A 10 -13.16 0.22 10.87
C ARG A 10 -14.65 0.29 11.20
N MET A 11 -15.50 -0.33 10.39
CA MET A 11 -16.94 -0.41 10.65
C MET A 11 -17.29 -1.52 11.66
N HIS A 12 -16.51 -2.59 11.71
CA HIS A 12 -16.73 -3.72 12.63
C HIS A 12 -15.96 -3.58 13.94
N GLN A 13 -14.82 -2.88 13.93
CA GLN A 13 -13.92 -2.71 15.07
C GLN A 13 -13.32 -1.29 15.07
N PRO A 14 -12.94 -0.74 16.24
CA PRO A 14 -12.41 0.62 16.33
C PRO A 14 -11.03 0.83 15.66
N GLY A 15 -10.48 -0.18 14.97
CA GLY A 15 -9.17 -0.14 14.32
C GLY A 15 -9.10 -1.04 13.10
N VAL A 16 -7.97 -0.93 12.40
CA VAL A 16 -7.60 -1.87 11.32
C VAL A 16 -6.65 -2.91 11.91
N VAL A 17 -6.78 -4.16 11.48
CA VAL A 17 -5.87 -5.22 11.92
C VAL A 17 -4.63 -5.20 11.05
N ASP A 18 -3.52 -4.79 11.64
CA ASP A 18 -2.18 -4.86 11.05
C ASP A 18 -1.49 -6.14 11.55
N PHE A 19 -1.03 -6.98 10.63
CA PHE A 19 -0.46 -8.29 10.95
C PHE A 19 0.94 -8.51 10.38
N LEU A 20 1.43 -7.61 9.51
CA LEU A 20 2.79 -7.64 9.00
C LEU A 20 3.63 -6.63 9.77
N ASP A 21 4.47 -7.10 10.69
CA ASP A 21 5.49 -6.31 11.40
C ASP A 21 6.87 -6.73 10.91
N PHE A 22 7.65 -5.77 10.42
CA PHE A 22 9.01 -6.00 9.93
C PHE A 22 10.00 -5.24 10.80
N HIS A 23 11.04 -5.91 11.25
CA HIS A 23 12.06 -5.29 12.08
C HIS A 23 13.46 -5.71 11.67
N LEU A 24 14.43 -4.80 11.80
CA LEU A 24 15.84 -5.04 11.49
C LEU A 24 16.73 -4.23 12.42
N ALA A 25 17.74 -4.87 13.02
CA ALA A 25 18.75 -4.22 13.88
C ALA A 25 18.15 -3.34 15.01
N GLY A 26 17.04 -3.75 15.60
CA GLY A 26 16.35 -3.02 16.66
C GLY A 26 15.43 -1.88 16.18
N TRP A 27 15.34 -1.65 14.87
CA TRP A 27 14.36 -0.76 14.26
C TRP A 27 13.12 -1.53 13.82
N HIS A 28 11.95 -0.96 14.10
CA HIS A 28 10.66 -1.47 13.66
C HIS A 28 10.11 -0.60 12.53
N TRP A 29 9.79 -1.23 11.40
CA TRP A 29 8.95 -0.62 10.39
C TRP A 29 7.50 -0.61 10.90
N PRO A 30 6.70 0.44 10.62
CA PRO A 30 5.30 0.44 11.01
C PRO A 30 4.58 -0.80 10.50
N ALA A 31 3.85 -1.49 11.37
CA ALA A 31 3.06 -2.64 10.97
C ALA A 31 2.03 -2.24 9.91
N PHE A 32 1.75 -3.15 8.98
CA PHE A 32 0.81 -2.91 7.89
C PHE A 32 0.04 -4.18 7.54
N ASN A 33 -0.93 -4.05 6.63
CA ASN A 33 -1.73 -5.19 6.18
C ASN A 33 -1.75 -5.34 4.65
N VAL A 34 -2.50 -6.34 4.17
CA VAL A 34 -2.65 -6.61 2.73
C VAL A 34 -3.35 -5.46 2.01
N ALA A 35 -4.25 -4.73 2.66
CA ALA A 35 -4.92 -3.58 2.08
C ALA A 35 -3.94 -2.44 1.80
N ASP A 36 -3.00 -2.17 2.70
CA ASP A 36 -1.95 -1.17 2.51
C ASP A 36 -1.00 -1.59 1.38
N SER A 37 -0.64 -2.88 1.33
CA SER A 37 0.17 -3.45 0.25
C SER A 37 -0.49 -3.25 -1.12
N ALA A 38 -1.80 -3.48 -1.22
CA ALA A 38 -2.55 -3.28 -2.46
C ALA A 38 -2.59 -1.79 -2.89
N ILE A 39 -2.68 -0.87 -1.93
CA ILE A 39 -2.64 0.57 -2.19
C ILE A 39 -1.26 0.97 -2.72
N VAL A 40 -0.18 0.54 -2.06
CA VAL A 40 1.21 0.84 -2.47
C VAL A 40 1.50 0.29 -3.86
N CYS A 41 1.15 -0.98 -4.12
CA CYS A 41 1.34 -1.59 -5.44
C CYS A 41 0.53 -0.85 -6.53
N GLY A 42 -0.73 -0.50 -6.26
CA GLY A 42 -1.55 0.26 -7.19
C GLY A 42 -0.95 1.64 -7.51
N ALA A 43 -0.50 2.36 -6.49
CA ALA A 43 0.17 3.66 -6.67
C ALA A 43 1.48 3.53 -7.46
N ALA A 44 2.29 2.52 -7.16
CA ALA A 44 3.53 2.25 -7.88
C ALA A 44 3.28 1.97 -9.36
N LEU A 45 2.26 1.19 -9.70
CA LEU A 45 1.88 0.92 -11.09
C LEU A 45 1.49 2.20 -11.84
N ILE A 46 0.70 3.09 -11.22
CA ILE A 46 0.32 4.38 -11.83
C ILE A 46 1.55 5.26 -12.11
N VAL A 47 2.48 5.33 -11.15
CA VAL A 47 3.72 6.10 -11.32
C VAL A 47 4.57 5.52 -12.44
N VAL A 48 4.74 4.20 -12.46
CA VAL A 48 5.52 3.50 -13.47
C VAL A 48 4.91 3.69 -14.87
N ASP A 49 3.60 3.56 -15.00
CA ASP A 49 2.86 3.80 -16.26
C ASP A 49 3.09 5.22 -16.78
N GLY A 50 2.96 6.24 -15.92
CA GLY A 50 3.22 7.64 -16.28
C GLY A 50 4.66 7.91 -16.72
N LEU A 51 5.65 7.28 -16.07
CA LEU A 51 7.06 7.39 -16.46
C LEU A 51 7.33 6.75 -17.85
N PHE A 52 6.74 5.58 -18.12
CA PHE A 52 6.86 4.93 -19.43
C PHE A 52 6.14 5.71 -20.54
N GLU A 53 4.98 6.31 -20.26
CA GLU A 53 4.29 7.16 -21.23
C GLU A 53 5.09 8.41 -21.58
N MET A 54 5.73 9.05 -20.59
CA MET A 54 6.62 10.20 -20.81
C MET A 54 7.83 9.84 -21.67
N GLY A 55 8.43 8.67 -21.47
CA GLY A 55 9.50 8.16 -22.33
C GLY A 55 9.06 7.91 -23.78
N ARG A 56 7.77 7.59 -23.99
CA ARG A 56 7.20 7.36 -25.33
C ARG A 56 6.89 8.65 -26.08
N LYS A 57 6.50 9.72 -25.39
CA LYS A 57 6.27 11.06 -25.98
C LYS A 57 7.56 11.82 -26.31
N SER A 58 8.68 11.45 -25.72
CA SER A 58 9.98 12.12 -25.95
C SER A 58 10.73 11.63 -27.21
N LYS A 59 10.23 10.59 -27.89
CA LYS A 59 10.67 10.14 -29.21
C LYS A 59 9.73 10.65 -30.29
#